data_AF-A0A2M6VZS7-F1
#
_entry.id   AF-A0A2M6VZS7-F1
#
_cell.length_a   1.000
_cell.length_b   1.000
_cell.length_c   1.000
_cell.angle_alpha   90.00
_cell.angle_beta   90.00
_cell.angle_gamma   90.00
#
_symmetry.space_group_name_H-M   'P 1'
#
loop_
_entity.id
_entity.type
_entity.pdbx_description
1 polymer ?
#
loop_
_entity_poly.entity_id
_entity_poly.type
_entity_poly.pdbx_seq_one_letter_code
_entity_poly.pdbx_strand_id
1 'polypeptide(L)'
;MAESLDKLMYSFVMEDVLKGFFIYVPPGYVACVYDLGRGVLKKVLTPGLHFKIPFWQKAKLFNTQTLEYSISREFNPQNEKALGDIPIAAVSQDAKRLGVEGTILLRLDVHQIPAIWQTIGADFVAKIIRPTVRSRIRMVASRFDQEEIMGKKRDAVETELKNELERIFYSRGIFVENILLSEIGNISDYERTAKE
;
A
#
# COMPACT_ATOMS: atom_id res chain seq x y z
N MET A 1 25.08 -31.13 -15.89
CA MET A 1 23.73 -30.53 -16.00
C MET A 1 22.74 -31.12 -14.98
N ALA A 2 22.79 -32.43 -14.69
CA ALA A 2 21.94 -33.06 -13.67
C ALA A 2 22.21 -32.57 -12.23
N GLU A 3 23.49 -32.42 -11.83
CA GLU A 3 23.84 -32.00 -10.45
C GLU A 3 23.32 -30.60 -10.04
N SER A 4 23.14 -29.66 -10.98
CA SER A 4 22.60 -28.33 -10.63
C SER A 4 21.08 -28.34 -10.47
N LEU A 5 20.39 -29.22 -11.19
CA LEU A 5 18.94 -29.42 -11.08
C LEU A 5 18.61 -30.15 -9.78
N ASP A 6 19.39 -31.18 -9.42
CA ASP A 6 19.22 -31.88 -8.15
C ASP A 6 19.46 -30.96 -6.95
N LYS A 7 20.47 -30.09 -7.01
CA LYS A 7 20.75 -29.12 -5.94
C LYS A 7 19.68 -28.04 -5.79
N LEU A 8 19.12 -27.56 -6.91
CA LEU A 8 17.99 -26.62 -6.92
C LEU A 8 16.71 -27.27 -6.39
N MET A 9 16.44 -28.52 -6.80
CA MET A 9 15.28 -29.28 -6.35
C MET A 9 15.39 -29.60 -4.86
N TYR A 10 16.57 -30.00 -4.37
CA TYR A 10 16.80 -30.24 -2.94
C TYR A 10 16.67 -28.97 -2.10
N SER A 11 17.20 -27.84 -2.55
CA SER A 11 17.08 -26.58 -1.78
C SER A 11 15.63 -26.08 -1.76
N PHE A 12 14.93 -26.18 -2.89
CA PHE A 12 13.51 -25.81 -2.98
C PHE A 12 12.64 -26.72 -2.11
N VAL A 13 12.87 -28.04 -2.16
CA VAL A 13 12.15 -29.02 -1.35
C VAL A 13 12.44 -28.80 0.13
N MET A 14 13.70 -28.58 0.52
CA MET A 14 14.06 -28.33 1.91
C MET A 14 13.49 -27.01 2.44
N GLU A 15 13.49 -25.93 1.66
CA GLU A 15 12.88 -24.67 2.09
C GLU A 15 11.36 -24.79 2.31
N ASP A 16 10.64 -25.53 1.45
CA ASP A 16 9.19 -25.71 1.58
C ASP A 16 8.82 -26.72 2.67
N VAL A 17 9.63 -27.76 2.89
CA VAL A 17 9.45 -28.74 4.00
C VAL A 17 9.74 -28.10 5.35
N LEU A 18 10.81 -27.31 5.47
CA LEU A 18 11.16 -26.60 6.71
C LEU A 18 10.15 -25.48 7.03
N LYS A 19 9.48 -24.90 6.03
CA LYS A 19 8.37 -23.94 6.21
C LYS A 19 7.02 -24.60 6.53
N GLY A 20 6.96 -25.94 6.55
CA GLY A 20 5.90 -26.74 7.18
C GLY A 20 4.65 -27.00 6.32
N PHE A 21 3.94 -28.07 6.65
CA PHE A 21 2.58 -28.41 6.17
C PHE A 21 1.51 -27.43 6.65
N PHE A 22 1.88 -26.51 7.54
CA PHE A 22 0.94 -25.63 8.22
C PHE A 22 1.17 -24.18 7.82
N ILE A 23 0.08 -23.44 7.68
CA ILE A 23 0.05 -22.00 7.55
C ILE A 23 -0.44 -21.46 8.89
N TYR A 24 0.44 -20.81 9.62
CA TYR A 24 0.04 -20.03 10.79
C TYR A 24 -0.35 -18.62 10.36
N VAL A 25 -1.59 -18.23 10.66
CA VAL A 25 -2.13 -16.89 10.37
C VAL A 25 -2.28 -16.14 11.70
N PRO A 26 -1.49 -15.09 11.95
CA PRO A 26 -1.59 -14.31 13.18
C PRO A 26 -2.87 -13.44 13.20
N PRO A 27 -3.32 -12.98 14.38
CA PRO A 27 -4.39 -11.99 14.49
C PRO A 27 -4.07 -10.73 13.67
N GLY A 28 -5.08 -10.14 13.03
CA GLY A 28 -4.91 -8.97 12.16
C GLY A 28 -4.38 -9.28 10.75
N TYR A 29 -4.17 -10.55 10.43
CA TYR A 29 -3.74 -10.99 9.10
C TYR A 29 -4.72 -12.00 8.50
N VAL A 30 -4.64 -12.12 7.18
CA VAL A 30 -5.21 -13.26 6.44
C VAL A 30 -4.19 -13.84 5.49
N ALA A 31 -4.32 -15.12 5.18
CA ALA A 31 -3.50 -15.75 4.16
C ALA A 31 -4.29 -15.95 2.85
N CYS A 32 -3.74 -15.46 1.74
CA CYS A 32 -4.16 -15.90 0.42
C CYS A 32 -3.35 -17.12 0.00
N VAL A 33 -3.99 -18.07 -0.66
CA VAL A 33 -3.36 -19.31 -1.12
C VAL A 33 -3.34 -19.35 -2.63
N TYR A 34 -2.16 -19.54 -3.20
CA TYR A 34 -1.95 -19.86 -4.61
C TYR A 34 -1.76 -21.36 -4.75
N ASP A 35 -2.64 -21.97 -5.53
CA ASP A 35 -2.67 -23.39 -5.85
C ASP A 35 -2.17 -23.59 -7.28
N LEU A 36 -1.20 -24.47 -7.51
CA LEU A 36 -0.60 -24.66 -8.84
C LEU A 36 -1.61 -25.05 -9.93
N GLY A 37 -2.72 -25.72 -9.57
CA GLY A 37 -3.74 -26.13 -10.54
C GLY A 37 -4.89 -25.14 -10.72
N ARG A 38 -5.19 -24.33 -9.69
CA ARG A 38 -6.37 -23.43 -9.67
C ARG A 38 -6.01 -21.94 -9.68
N GLY A 39 -4.74 -21.59 -9.55
CA GLY A 39 -4.29 -20.23 -9.37
C GLY A 39 -4.57 -19.70 -7.97
N VAL A 40 -4.81 -18.39 -7.84
CA VAL A 40 -5.14 -17.76 -6.55
C VAL A 40 -6.55 -18.18 -6.11
N LEU A 41 -6.65 -18.82 -4.94
CA LEU A 41 -7.92 -19.23 -4.37
C LEU A 41 -8.73 -18.01 -3.90
N LYS A 42 -10.03 -18.02 -4.19
CA LYS A 42 -10.96 -16.93 -3.81
C LYS A 42 -11.17 -16.81 -2.30
N LYS A 43 -11.02 -17.91 -1.55
CA LYS A 43 -11.19 -17.92 -0.11
C LYS A 43 -9.86 -17.66 0.56
N VAL A 44 -9.83 -16.67 1.44
CA VAL A 44 -8.69 -16.41 2.33
C VAL A 44 -8.79 -17.24 3.61
N LEU A 45 -7.64 -17.53 4.20
CA LEU A 45 -7.55 -18.17 5.52
C LEU A 45 -7.49 -17.07 6.60
N THR A 46 -8.41 -17.15 7.56
CA THR A 46 -8.50 -16.24 8.71
C THR A 46 -7.47 -16.60 9.79
N PRO A 47 -7.28 -15.79 10.84
CA PRO A 47 -6.36 -16.11 11.94
C PRO A 47 -6.56 -17.53 12.49
N GLY A 48 -5.45 -18.23 12.73
CA GLY A 48 -5.44 -19.64 13.14
C GLY A 48 -4.38 -20.49 12.42
N LEU A 49 -4.35 -21.77 12.73
CA LEU A 49 -3.48 -22.76 12.10
C LEU A 49 -4.26 -23.51 11.00
N HIS A 50 -3.73 -23.50 9.79
CA HIS A 50 -4.33 -24.16 8.62
C HIS A 50 -3.38 -25.14 7.99
N PHE A 51 -3.92 -26.13 7.28
CA PHE A 51 -3.10 -27.09 6.53
C PHE A 51 -2.94 -26.63 5.08
N LYS A 52 -1.73 -26.81 4.52
CA LYS A 52 -1.44 -26.64 3.09
C LYS A 52 -0.83 -27.90 2.53
N ILE A 53 -1.06 -28.14 1.24
CA ILE A 53 -0.36 -29.18 0.50
C ILE A 53 1.06 -28.67 0.19
N PRO A 54 2.12 -29.25 0.77
CA PRO A 54 3.50 -28.79 0.48
C PRO A 54 3.81 -28.88 -1.01
N PHE A 55 4.66 -27.98 -1.50
CA PHE A 55 5.08 -27.83 -2.90
C PHE A 55 3.95 -27.45 -3.89
N TRP A 56 2.69 -27.78 -3.60
CA TRP A 56 1.54 -27.47 -4.45
C TRP A 56 0.87 -26.13 -4.11
N GLN A 57 0.87 -25.77 -2.82
CA GLN A 57 0.22 -24.56 -2.33
C GLN A 57 1.21 -23.59 -1.71
N LYS A 58 1.17 -22.33 -2.18
CA LYS A 58 1.94 -21.23 -1.62
C LYS A 58 1.01 -20.27 -0.93
N ALA A 59 1.28 -19.96 0.33
CA ALA A 59 0.49 -19.01 1.11
C ALA A 59 1.23 -17.68 1.23
N LYS A 60 0.47 -16.59 1.19
CA LYS A 60 0.98 -15.24 1.42
C LYS A 60 0.11 -14.52 2.43
N LEU A 61 0.75 -13.98 3.46
CA LEU A 61 0.10 -13.17 4.48
C LEU A 61 -0.14 -11.74 3.98
N PHE A 62 -1.32 -11.23 4.29
CA PHE A 62 -1.71 -9.84 4.08
C PHE A 62 -2.20 -9.28 5.42
N ASN A 63 -1.69 -8.10 5.78
CA ASN A 63 -2.17 -7.37 6.95
C ASN A 63 -3.53 -6.74 6.61
N THR A 64 -4.53 -6.96 7.46
CA THR A 64 -5.89 -6.44 7.32
C THR A 64 -6.23 -5.39 8.39
N GLN A 65 -5.27 -5.05 9.25
CA GLN A 65 -5.35 -3.93 10.16
C GLN A 65 -5.22 -2.61 9.40
N THR A 66 -5.48 -1.51 10.09
CA THR A 66 -5.17 -0.17 9.61
C THR A 66 -3.67 -0.07 9.32
N LEU A 67 -3.36 0.41 8.12
CA LEU A 67 -2.03 0.65 7.60
C LEU A 67 -1.81 2.14 7.51
N GLU A 68 -0.69 2.61 8.05
CA GLU A 68 -0.28 4.00 7.95
C GLU A 68 0.59 4.18 6.70
N TYR A 69 0.14 5.05 5.81
CA TYR A 69 0.94 5.54 4.68
C TYR A 69 1.41 6.95 5.03
N SER A 70 2.65 7.05 5.54
CA SER A 70 3.25 8.31 6.01
C SER A 70 3.98 9.03 4.88
N ILE A 71 3.62 10.30 4.66
CA ILE A 71 4.25 11.22 3.72
C ILE A 71 5.11 12.19 4.56
N SER A 72 6.40 11.92 4.66
CA SER A 72 7.33 12.60 5.57
C SER A 72 8.73 12.74 4.97
N ARG A 73 9.47 13.78 5.40
CA ARG A 73 10.88 14.01 5.04
C ARG A 73 11.81 12.87 5.45
N GLU A 74 11.43 12.12 6.48
CA GLU A 74 12.20 11.01 7.03
C GLU A 74 12.06 9.73 6.19
N PHE A 75 11.11 9.70 5.25
CA PHE A 75 10.88 8.54 4.42
C PHE A 75 12.07 8.25 3.50
N ASN A 76 12.55 7.01 3.54
CA ASN A 76 13.61 6.55 2.65
C ASN A 76 13.01 6.05 1.31
N PRO A 77 13.20 6.80 0.20
CA PRO A 77 12.63 6.43 -1.10
C PRO A 77 13.28 5.21 -1.74
N GLN A 78 14.46 4.78 -1.29
CA GLN A 78 15.10 3.55 -1.79
C GLN A 78 14.32 2.28 -1.38
N ASN A 79 13.46 2.36 -0.37
CA ASN A 79 12.57 1.25 -0.01
C ASN A 79 11.20 1.41 -0.69
N GLU A 80 11.09 0.93 -1.93
CA GLU A 80 9.87 1.02 -2.72
C GLU A 80 8.68 0.28 -2.09
N LYS A 81 8.95 -0.76 -1.29
CA LYS A 81 7.93 -1.58 -0.62
C LYS A 81 7.43 -1.00 0.69
N ALA A 82 8.10 0.03 1.21
CA ALA A 82 7.66 0.71 2.42
C ALA A 82 6.36 1.49 2.18
N LEU A 83 5.49 1.48 3.19
CA LEU A 83 4.24 2.22 3.23
C LEU A 83 4.53 3.68 3.58
N GLY A 84 4.83 4.47 2.56
CA GLY A 84 5.00 5.91 2.70
C GLY A 84 5.49 6.60 1.44
N ASP A 85 5.79 7.89 1.61
CA ASP A 85 6.40 8.73 0.60
C ASP A 85 7.22 9.86 1.20
N ILE A 86 8.03 10.50 0.35
CA ILE A 86 8.60 11.82 0.62
C ILE A 86 7.53 12.92 0.41
N PRO A 87 7.73 14.13 0.96
CA PRO A 87 6.76 15.23 0.83
C PRO A 87 6.40 15.52 -0.63
N ILE A 88 5.12 15.76 -0.89
CA ILE A 88 4.61 15.83 -2.26
C ILE A 88 4.56 17.29 -2.71
N ALA A 89 5.24 17.58 -3.82
CA ALA A 89 5.18 18.89 -4.44
C ALA A 89 3.84 19.09 -5.15
N ALA A 90 3.15 20.18 -4.83
CA ALA A 90 1.89 20.58 -5.45
C ALA A 90 1.87 22.09 -5.77
N VAL A 91 0.91 22.50 -6.58
CA VAL A 91 0.65 23.91 -6.91
C VAL A 91 -0.77 24.25 -6.49
N SER A 92 -0.93 25.30 -5.70
CA SER A 92 -2.22 25.80 -5.23
C SER A 92 -2.95 26.58 -6.33
N GLN A 93 -4.22 26.93 -6.07
CA GLN A 93 -5.04 27.74 -6.97
C GLN A 93 -4.44 29.12 -7.24
N ASP A 94 -3.83 29.75 -6.22
CA ASP A 94 -3.10 31.02 -6.31
C ASP A 94 -1.65 30.88 -6.84
N ALA A 95 -1.35 29.76 -7.52
CA ALA A 95 -0.09 29.45 -8.18
C ALA A 95 1.14 29.41 -7.25
N LYS A 96 0.95 29.15 -5.95
CA LYS A 96 2.04 28.92 -5.00
C LYS A 96 2.49 27.47 -5.05
N ARG A 97 3.80 27.25 -4.96
CA ARG A 97 4.37 25.90 -4.87
C ARG A 97 4.48 25.47 -3.42
N LEU A 98 3.89 24.34 -3.10
CA LEU A 98 3.78 23.82 -1.74
C LEU A 98 4.39 22.42 -1.64
N GLY A 99 4.97 22.11 -0.48
CA GLY A 99 5.22 20.74 -0.05
C GLY A 99 4.11 20.29 0.89
N VAL A 100 3.57 19.11 0.66
CA VAL A 100 2.49 18.52 1.47
C VAL A 100 2.99 17.26 2.19
N GLU A 101 2.86 17.26 3.51
CA GLU A 101 3.07 16.12 4.39
C GLU A 101 1.75 15.68 5.04
N GLY A 102 1.71 14.43 5.47
CA GLY A 102 0.53 13.88 6.12
C GLY A 102 0.58 12.37 6.24
N THR A 103 -0.46 11.81 6.84
CA THR A 103 -0.66 10.38 6.99
C THR A 103 -2.00 9.98 6.41
N ILE A 104 -2.00 8.93 5.60
CA ILE A 104 -3.22 8.32 5.07
C ILE A 104 -3.40 6.97 5.77
N LEU A 105 -4.55 6.80 6.42
CA LEU A 105 -4.92 5.53 7.04
C LEU A 105 -5.68 4.68 6.02
N LEU A 106 -5.15 3.49 5.74
CA LEU A 106 -5.68 2.57 4.74
C LEU A 106 -6.01 1.23 5.37
N ARG A 107 -7.00 0.52 4.83
CA ARG A 107 -7.28 -0.86 5.24
C ARG A 107 -7.67 -1.72 4.04
N LEU A 108 -7.19 -2.94 3.98
CA LEU A 108 -7.55 -3.88 2.91
C LEU A 108 -8.91 -4.54 3.20
N ASP A 109 -9.75 -4.65 2.18
CA ASP A 109 -10.95 -5.48 2.20
C ASP A 109 -10.57 -6.95 2.05
N VAL A 110 -10.78 -7.71 3.12
CA VAL A 110 -10.52 -9.15 3.22
C VAL A 110 -11.07 -9.93 2.03
N HIS A 111 -12.24 -9.55 1.52
CA HIS A 111 -12.91 -10.24 0.41
C HIS A 111 -12.23 -10.00 -0.95
N GLN A 112 -11.50 -8.90 -1.09
CA GLN A 112 -10.85 -8.49 -2.33
C GLN A 112 -9.34 -8.79 -2.36
N ILE A 113 -8.72 -9.15 -1.22
CA ILE A 113 -7.29 -9.46 -1.15
C ILE A 113 -6.84 -10.51 -2.19
N PRO A 114 -7.59 -11.60 -2.46
CA PRO A 114 -7.23 -12.53 -3.53
C PRO A 114 -7.11 -11.84 -4.90
N ALA A 115 -8.04 -10.93 -5.22
CA ALA A 115 -8.03 -10.18 -6.47
C ALA A 115 -6.87 -9.18 -6.51
N ILE A 116 -6.58 -8.48 -5.41
CA ILE A 116 -5.42 -7.60 -5.27
C ILE A 116 -4.12 -8.37 -5.56
N TRP A 117 -3.97 -9.54 -4.93
CA TRP A 117 -2.77 -10.35 -5.10
C TRP A 117 -2.62 -10.88 -6.52
N GLN A 118 -3.73 -11.32 -7.13
CA GLN A 118 -3.73 -11.85 -8.49
C GLN A 118 -3.46 -10.78 -9.55
N THR A 119 -4.02 -9.58 -9.40
CA THR A 119 -4.00 -8.55 -10.46
C THR A 119 -2.86 -7.55 -10.31
N ILE A 120 -2.53 -7.14 -9.08
CA ILE A 120 -1.52 -6.10 -8.82
C ILE A 120 -0.23 -6.73 -8.30
N GLY A 121 -0.37 -7.75 -7.46
CA GLY A 121 0.73 -8.41 -6.78
C GLY A 121 1.06 -7.78 -5.43
N ALA A 122 2.21 -8.18 -4.88
CA ALA A 122 2.68 -7.75 -3.56
C ALA A 122 2.95 -6.24 -3.47
N ASP A 123 3.36 -5.65 -4.58
CA ASP A 123 3.91 -4.29 -4.64
C ASP A 123 2.83 -3.26 -4.97
N PHE A 124 1.60 -3.49 -4.48
CA PHE A 124 0.45 -2.62 -4.73
C PHE A 124 0.65 -1.20 -4.21
N VAL A 125 1.50 -1.02 -3.19
CA VAL A 125 1.86 0.29 -2.66
C VAL A 125 2.56 1.14 -3.73
N ALA A 126 3.64 0.62 -4.32
CA ALA A 126 4.40 1.33 -5.35
C ALA A 126 3.62 1.48 -6.67
N LYS A 127 2.84 0.46 -7.04
CA LYS A 127 2.11 0.43 -8.32
C LYS A 127 0.82 1.24 -8.33
N ILE A 128 0.11 1.32 -7.20
CA ILE A 128 -1.23 1.90 -7.13
C ILE A 128 -1.30 3.02 -6.09
N ILE A 129 -0.95 2.76 -4.83
CA ILE A 129 -1.19 3.72 -3.75
C ILE A 129 -0.36 4.99 -3.97
N ARG A 130 0.96 4.86 -4.05
CA ARG A 130 1.89 5.99 -4.19
C ARG A 130 1.57 6.91 -5.39
N PRO A 131 1.44 6.42 -6.64
CA PRO A 131 1.13 7.30 -7.76
C PRO A 131 -0.26 7.92 -7.65
N THR A 132 -1.26 7.19 -7.13
CA THR A 132 -2.62 7.73 -6.97
C THR A 132 -2.65 8.84 -5.92
N VAL A 133 -2.02 8.62 -4.77
CA VAL A 133 -1.91 9.60 -3.68
C VAL A 133 -1.23 10.87 -4.17
N ARG A 134 -0.06 10.76 -4.83
CA ARG A 134 0.63 11.90 -5.44
C ARG A 134 -0.25 12.68 -6.41
N SER A 135 -0.96 11.96 -7.30
CA SER A 135 -1.85 12.59 -8.28
C SER A 135 -3.03 13.31 -7.62
N ARG A 136 -3.69 12.67 -6.65
CA ARG A 136 -4.87 13.25 -5.98
C ARG A 136 -4.50 14.42 -5.08
N ILE A 137 -3.38 14.36 -4.35
CA ILE A 137 -2.90 15.50 -3.54
C ILE A 137 -2.66 16.72 -4.43
N ARG A 138 -1.98 16.56 -5.58
CA ARG A 138 -1.75 17.68 -6.52
C ARG A 138 -3.04 18.26 -7.07
N MET A 139 -3.99 17.40 -7.45
CA MET A 139 -5.28 17.84 -7.99
C MET A 139 -6.14 18.56 -6.94
N VAL A 140 -6.18 18.06 -5.70
CA VAL A 140 -6.95 18.71 -4.63
C VAL A 140 -6.27 20.03 -4.25
N ALA A 141 -4.94 20.07 -4.11
CA ALA A 141 -4.22 21.31 -3.82
C ALA A 141 -4.51 22.41 -4.86
N SER A 142 -4.64 22.09 -6.14
CA SER A 142 -4.95 23.11 -7.17
C SER A 142 -6.35 23.71 -7.09
N ARG A 143 -7.24 23.21 -6.21
CA ARG A 143 -8.61 23.71 -6.00
C ARG A 143 -8.70 24.73 -4.86
N PHE A 144 -7.62 24.95 -4.12
CA PHE A 144 -7.60 25.81 -2.93
C PHE A 144 -6.39 26.75 -2.97
N ASP A 145 -6.54 27.94 -2.39
CA ASP A 145 -5.42 28.85 -2.18
C ASP A 145 -4.51 28.34 -1.05
N GLN A 146 -3.23 28.75 -1.06
CA GLN A 146 -2.26 28.33 -0.04
C GLN A 146 -2.76 28.58 1.40
N GLU A 147 -3.30 29.76 1.69
CA GLU A 147 -3.79 30.12 3.03
C GLU A 147 -4.98 29.26 3.48
N GLU A 148 -5.80 28.81 2.53
CA GLU A 148 -6.97 27.97 2.82
C GLU A 148 -6.55 26.56 3.21
N ILE A 149 -5.57 26.00 2.49
CA ILE A 149 -4.98 24.69 2.75
C ILE A 149 -4.26 24.67 4.11
N MET A 150 -3.51 25.72 4.42
CA MET A 150 -2.73 25.81 5.66
C MET A 150 -3.59 26.17 6.88
N GLY A 151 -4.75 26.78 6.68
CA GLY A 151 -5.58 27.34 7.75
C GLY A 151 -7.02 26.83 7.73
N LYS A 152 -7.95 27.74 7.43
CA LYS A 152 -9.38 27.59 7.79
C LYS A 152 -10.12 26.48 7.04
N LYS A 153 -9.63 26.04 5.87
CA LYS A 153 -10.31 25.02 5.05
C LYS A 153 -9.56 23.68 5.05
N ARG A 154 -8.61 23.47 5.96
CA ARG A 154 -7.83 22.23 6.05
C ARG A 154 -8.71 20.97 6.12
N ASP A 155 -9.73 20.98 6.97
CA ASP A 155 -10.68 19.86 7.11
C ASP A 155 -11.44 19.57 5.80
N ALA A 156 -11.75 20.62 5.03
CA ALA A 156 -12.39 20.47 3.73
C ALA A 156 -11.43 19.86 2.70
N VAL A 157 -10.15 20.26 2.71
CA VAL A 157 -9.09 19.66 1.88
C VAL A 157 -8.91 18.18 2.20
N GLU A 158 -8.85 17.81 3.49
CA GLU A 158 -8.75 16.42 3.95
C GLU A 158 -9.96 15.59 3.51
N THR A 159 -11.17 16.14 3.68
CA THR A 159 -12.42 15.49 3.28
C THR A 159 -12.47 15.26 1.76
N GLU A 160 -12.10 16.28 0.97
CA GLU A 160 -12.10 16.20 -0.48
C GLU A 160 -11.05 15.19 -0.98
N LEU A 161 -9.85 15.21 -0.40
CA LEU A 161 -8.81 14.23 -0.73
C LEU A 161 -9.22 12.80 -0.35
N LYS A 162 -9.90 12.62 0.80
CA LYS A 162 -10.42 11.32 1.22
C LYS A 162 -11.42 10.80 0.20
N ASN A 163 -12.39 11.63 -0.21
CA ASN A 163 -13.42 11.25 -1.18
C ASN A 163 -12.81 10.86 -2.54
N GLU A 164 -11.83 11.62 -3.02
CA GLU A 164 -11.14 11.34 -4.29
C GLU A 164 -10.35 10.03 -4.25
N LEU A 165 -9.64 9.77 -3.14
CA LEU A 165 -8.89 8.51 -2.98
C LEU A 165 -9.81 7.31 -2.77
N GLU A 166 -10.83 7.45 -1.93
CA GLU A 166 -11.81 6.41 -1.65
C GLU A 166 -12.51 5.96 -2.93
N ARG A 167 -12.92 6.90 -3.80
CA ARG A 167 -13.52 6.58 -5.11
C ARG A 167 -12.63 5.69 -5.98
N ILE A 168 -11.32 5.91 -5.97
CA ILE A 168 -10.37 5.15 -6.80
C ILE A 168 -10.04 3.79 -6.16
N PHE A 169 -9.80 3.80 -4.85
CA PHE A 169 -9.32 2.65 -4.10
C PHE A 169 -10.40 1.63 -3.74
N TYR A 170 -11.65 2.06 -3.59
CA TYR A 170 -12.77 1.18 -3.26
C TYR A 170 -12.94 0.05 -4.28
N SER A 171 -12.86 0.36 -5.57
CA SER A 171 -12.92 -0.63 -6.66
C SER A 171 -11.82 -1.71 -6.61
N ARG A 172 -10.75 -1.43 -5.87
CA ARG A 172 -9.56 -2.29 -5.70
C ARG A 172 -9.51 -2.95 -4.33
N GLY A 173 -10.55 -2.82 -3.50
CA GLY A 173 -10.59 -3.40 -2.16
C GLY A 173 -9.66 -2.72 -1.17
N ILE A 174 -9.41 -1.42 -1.33
CA ILE A 174 -8.62 -0.62 -0.39
C ILE A 174 -9.54 0.48 0.16
N PHE A 175 -9.77 0.46 1.45
CA PHE A 175 -10.51 1.49 2.17
C PHE A 175 -9.58 2.62 2.60
N VAL A 176 -10.05 3.86 2.45
CA VAL A 176 -9.40 5.05 3.04
C VAL A 176 -10.15 5.38 4.31
N GLU A 177 -9.55 5.09 5.45
CA GLU A 177 -10.19 5.29 6.75
C GLU A 177 -10.12 6.75 7.16
N ASN A 178 -8.95 7.37 7.01
CA ASN A 178 -8.76 8.77 7.32
C ASN A 178 -7.57 9.38 6.57
N ILE A 179 -7.55 10.71 6.51
CA ILE A 179 -6.41 11.50 6.02
C ILE A 179 -6.12 12.57 7.04
N LEU A 180 -4.86 12.65 7.46
CA LEU A 180 -4.38 13.60 8.45
C LEU A 180 -3.25 14.36 7.81
N LEU A 181 -3.49 15.59 7.34
CA LEU A 181 -2.41 16.44 6.86
C LEU A 181 -1.56 16.87 8.06
N SER A 182 -0.24 16.96 7.88
CA SER A 182 0.71 17.33 8.95
C SER A 182 1.32 18.71 8.71
N GLU A 183 2.41 18.78 7.95
CA GLU A 183 3.07 20.03 7.60
C GLU A 183 2.72 20.40 6.16
N ILE A 184 2.42 21.68 5.93
CA ILE A 184 2.20 22.22 4.58
C ILE A 184 2.96 23.53 4.52
N GLY A 185 3.97 23.59 3.66
CA GLY A 185 4.88 24.73 3.62
C GLY A 185 5.27 25.10 2.20
N ASN A 186 6.07 26.16 2.06
CA ASN A 186 6.62 26.52 0.76
C ASN A 186 7.56 25.40 0.30
N ILE A 187 7.56 25.07 -0.99
CA ILE A 187 8.45 24.05 -1.54
C ILE A 187 9.93 24.31 -1.24
N SER A 188 10.34 25.57 -1.03
CA SER A 188 11.71 25.94 -0.62
C SER A 188 12.14 25.35 0.71
N ASP A 189 11.18 25.06 1.59
CA ASP A 189 11.43 24.63 2.97
C ASP A 189 11.67 23.11 3.05
N TYR A 190 11.63 22.43 1.90
CA TYR A 190 11.78 20.99 1.76
C TYR A 190 13.03 20.65 0.93
N GLU A 191 13.98 19.95 1.54
CA GLU A 191 15.20 19.51 0.86
C GLU A 191 14.93 18.49 -0.25
N ARG A 192 13.92 17.62 -0.05
CA ARG A 192 13.52 16.57 -1.00
C ARG A 192 12.00 16.51 -1.09
N THR A 193 11.50 16.59 -2.32
CA THR A 193 10.07 16.45 -2.61
C THR A 193 9.85 15.54 -3.80
N ALA A 194 8.73 14.84 -3.81
CA ALA A 194 8.27 14.07 -4.95
C ALA A 194 7.85 15.06 -6.06
N LYS A 195 8.81 15.40 -6.92
CA LYS A 195 8.59 16.04 -8.22
C LYS A 195 8.13 14.96 -9.22
N GLU A 196 7.54 15.40 -10.32
CA GLU A 196 6.93 14.52 -11.35
C GLU A 196 7.76 13.27 -11.66
#